data_AF-A0AAD4DEU3-F1
#
_entry.id   AF-A0AAD4DEU3-F1
#
_cell.length_a   1.000
_cell.length_b   1.000
_cell.length_c   1.000
_cell.angle_alpha   90.00
_cell.angle_beta   90.00
_cell.angle_gamma   90.00
#
_symmetry.space_group_name_H-M   'P 1'
#
loop_
_entity.id
_entity.type
_entity.pdbx_description
1 polymer ?
#
loop_
_entity_poly.entity_id
_entity_poly.type
_entity_poly.pdbx_seq_one_letter_code
_entity_poly.pdbx_strand_id
1 'polypeptide(L)'
;MSLAPVQIFQDNATEERAENARLSSFIGAIAVGDLVKSTLGPKGMDKILQSASTGEVMVTNDGATILKSIALDNAAAKVLVNISKVQDDEVGDGTTSVCVLAAELLREAEKLVNQKIHPQTIIEGYRIASAAAYKALEESAVDHSQDPEVFRADLINIAKTTLSSKVLSQDKEYFSKLAVDA
;
A
#
# COMPACT_ATOMS: atom_id res chain seq x y z
N MET A 1 -8.84 -15.16 -51.91
CA MET A 1 -8.13 -15.36 -50.64
C MET A 1 -8.98 -14.75 -49.54
N SER A 2 -9.47 -15.56 -48.61
CA SER A 2 -10.33 -15.11 -47.51
C SER A 2 -9.50 -14.29 -46.52
N LEU A 3 -9.84 -13.01 -46.34
CA LEU A 3 -9.30 -12.12 -45.31
C LEU A 3 -9.96 -12.40 -43.95
N ALA A 4 -10.05 -13.67 -43.55
CA ALA A 4 -10.50 -14.00 -42.20
C ALA A 4 -9.35 -13.64 -41.23
N PRO A 5 -9.62 -12.88 -40.15
CA PRO A 5 -8.59 -12.52 -39.19
C PRO A 5 -7.94 -13.79 -38.62
N VAL A 6 -6.61 -13.85 -38.68
CA VAL A 6 -5.84 -14.95 -38.12
C VAL A 6 -6.04 -14.93 -36.61
N GLN A 7 -6.54 -16.02 -36.04
CA GLN A 7 -6.72 -16.16 -34.61
C GLN A 7 -5.35 -16.39 -33.96
N ILE A 8 -4.78 -15.32 -33.38
CA ILE A 8 -3.46 -15.33 -32.72
C ILE A 8 -3.56 -15.80 -31.27
N PHE A 9 -4.73 -15.62 -30.64
CA PHE A 9 -4.96 -15.97 -29.23
C PHE A 9 -5.60 -17.36 -29.07
N GLN A 10 -5.37 -17.98 -27.91
CA GLN A 10 -6.03 -19.23 -27.51
C GLN A 10 -7.55 -19.03 -27.40
N ASP A 11 -8.30 -20.12 -27.58
CA ASP A 11 -9.75 -20.11 -27.38
C ASP A 11 -10.08 -19.68 -25.94
N ASN A 12 -10.98 -18.70 -25.79
CA ASN A 12 -11.34 -17.98 -24.55
C ASN A 12 -10.36 -16.91 -24.04
N ALA A 13 -9.33 -16.53 -24.80
CA ALA A 13 -8.51 -15.38 -24.43
C ALA A 13 -9.31 -14.07 -24.55
N THR A 14 -9.26 -13.24 -23.52
CA THR A 14 -9.83 -11.90 -23.50
C THR A 14 -8.76 -10.85 -23.76
N GLU A 15 -9.01 -9.94 -24.71
CA GLU A 15 -8.12 -8.82 -25.00
C GLU A 15 -8.82 -7.49 -24.64
N GLU A 16 -8.22 -6.74 -23.72
CA GLU A 16 -8.57 -5.34 -23.48
C GLU A 16 -7.53 -4.44 -24.14
N ARG A 17 -7.99 -3.41 -24.87
CA ARG A 17 -7.10 -2.49 -25.60
C ARG A 17 -7.14 -1.09 -25.04
N ALA A 18 -5.98 -0.44 -25.08
CA ALA A 18 -5.78 1.00 -24.87
C ALA A 18 -6.47 1.55 -23.60
N GLU A 19 -7.51 2.37 -23.78
CA GLU A 19 -8.17 3.10 -22.68
C GLU A 19 -8.93 2.16 -21.74
N ASN A 20 -9.59 1.13 -22.27
CA ASN A 20 -10.33 0.15 -21.46
C ASN A 20 -9.39 -0.66 -20.56
N ALA A 21 -8.25 -1.11 -21.09
CA ALA A 21 -7.24 -1.84 -20.32
C ALA A 21 -6.66 -0.99 -19.18
N ARG A 22 -6.45 0.31 -19.44
CA ARG A 22 -5.97 1.25 -18.42
C ARG A 22 -7.02 1.48 -17.33
N LEU A 23 -8.27 1.76 -17.70
CA LEU A 23 -9.37 1.96 -16.76
C LEU A 23 -9.58 0.74 -15.86
N SER A 24 -9.60 -0.46 -16.45
CA SER A 24 -9.69 -1.72 -15.71
C SER A 24 -8.57 -1.84 -14.66
N SER A 25 -7.33 -1.48 -15.04
CA SER A 25 -6.18 -1.47 -14.14
C SER A 25 -6.33 -0.45 -12.99
N PHE A 26 -6.76 0.78 -13.28
CA PHE A 26 -6.98 1.82 -12.26
C PHE A 26 -8.04 1.39 -11.25
N ILE A 27 -9.20 0.96 -11.73
CA ILE A 27 -10.34 0.59 -10.87
C ILE A 27 -9.96 -0.53 -9.91
N GLY A 28 -9.28 -1.57 -10.39
CA GLY A 28 -8.86 -2.68 -9.54
C GLY A 28 -7.86 -2.26 -8.45
N ALA A 29 -6.88 -1.43 -8.79
CA ALA A 29 -5.91 -0.92 -7.83
C ALA A 29 -6.55 0.02 -6.79
N ILE A 30 -7.43 0.92 -7.24
CA ILE A 30 -8.17 1.84 -6.36
C ILE A 30 -9.08 1.07 -5.39
N ALA A 31 -9.79 0.06 -5.88
CA ALA A 31 -10.65 -0.77 -5.03
C ALA A 31 -9.87 -1.49 -3.92
N VAL A 32 -8.65 -1.94 -4.22
CA VAL A 32 -7.75 -2.52 -3.21
C VAL A 32 -7.31 -1.48 -2.18
N GLY A 33 -6.99 -0.25 -2.60
CA GLY A 33 -6.70 0.84 -1.68
C GLY A 33 -7.89 1.16 -0.76
N ASP A 34 -9.10 1.25 -1.31
CA ASP A 34 -10.33 1.53 -0.57
C ASP A 34 -10.67 0.42 0.45
N LEU A 35 -10.35 -0.83 0.13
CA LEU A 35 -10.53 -1.97 1.03
C LEU A 35 -9.68 -1.84 2.31
N VAL A 36 -8.40 -1.49 2.16
CA VAL A 36 -7.44 -1.43 3.29
C VAL A 36 -7.42 -0.06 3.97
N LYS A 37 -7.93 0.99 3.33
CA LYS A 37 -7.94 2.38 3.84
C LYS A 37 -8.46 2.51 5.27
N SER A 38 -9.46 1.73 5.64
CA SER A 38 -10.06 1.85 6.97
C SER A 38 -9.23 1.20 8.07
N THR A 39 -8.18 0.44 7.73
CA THR A 39 -7.25 -0.14 8.71
C THR A 39 -6.09 0.80 9.01
N LEU A 40 -6.00 1.93 8.31
CA LEU A 40 -4.93 2.91 8.48
C LEU A 40 -5.09 3.67 9.81
N GLY A 41 -4.00 3.76 10.56
CA GLY A 41 -3.87 4.57 11.78
C GLY A 41 -4.18 3.83 13.09
N PRO A 42 -4.02 4.51 14.24
CA PRO A 42 -4.13 3.89 15.57
C PRO A 42 -5.55 3.47 15.95
N LYS A 43 -6.56 3.96 15.22
CA LYS A 43 -7.96 3.55 15.32
C LYS A 43 -8.44 2.85 14.05
N GLY A 44 -7.51 2.20 13.34
CA GLY A 44 -7.84 1.37 12.19
C GLY A 44 -8.86 0.30 12.59
N MET A 45 -9.86 0.10 11.74
CA MET A 45 -10.88 -0.93 11.95
C MET A 45 -10.35 -2.30 11.57
N ASP A 46 -10.61 -3.29 12.39
CA ASP A 46 -10.33 -4.68 12.06
C ASP A 46 -11.21 -5.14 10.89
N LYS A 47 -10.65 -6.02 10.06
CA LYS A 47 -11.35 -6.70 8.97
C LYS A 47 -11.59 -8.15 9.35
N ILE A 48 -12.82 -8.59 9.12
CA ILE A 48 -13.19 -10.00 9.20
C ILE A 48 -13.01 -10.59 7.81
N LEU A 49 -12.07 -11.51 7.67
CA LEU A 49 -11.79 -12.26 6.46
C LEU A 49 -12.33 -13.67 6.64
N GLN A 50 -13.18 -14.11 5.72
CA GLN A 50 -13.71 -15.47 5.72
C GLN A 50 -13.24 -16.19 4.47
N SER A 51 -12.55 -17.32 4.65
CA SER A 51 -12.12 -18.17 3.54
C SER A 51 -13.33 -18.85 2.91
N ALA A 52 -13.53 -18.65 1.61
CA ALA A 52 -14.61 -19.30 0.86
C ALA A 52 -14.43 -20.82 0.75
N SER A 53 -13.19 -21.33 0.88
CA SER A 53 -12.88 -22.76 0.72
C SER A 53 -12.92 -23.54 2.04
N THR A 54 -12.39 -22.97 3.13
CA THR A 54 -12.28 -23.65 4.44
C THR A 54 -13.32 -23.18 5.45
N GLY A 55 -13.98 -22.04 5.21
CA GLY A 55 -14.91 -21.42 6.16
C GLY A 55 -14.21 -20.76 7.37
N GLU A 56 -12.88 -20.79 7.43
CA GLU A 56 -12.10 -20.20 8.51
C GLU A 56 -12.27 -18.67 8.54
N VAL A 57 -12.38 -18.13 9.75
CA VAL A 57 -12.56 -16.71 10.00
C VAL A 57 -11.30 -16.16 10.64
N MET A 58 -10.70 -15.17 9.99
CA MET A 58 -9.54 -14.43 10.49
C MET A 58 -9.94 -12.98 10.72
N VAL A 59 -9.52 -12.42 11.84
CA VAL A 59 -9.71 -11.00 12.17
C VAL A 59 -8.34 -10.33 12.23
N THR A 60 -8.12 -9.30 11.40
CA THR A 60 -6.84 -8.60 11.34
C THR A 60 -7.01 -7.16 10.86
N ASN A 61 -6.11 -6.28 11.29
CA ASN A 61 -5.96 -4.92 10.76
C ASN A 61 -4.71 -4.74 9.89
N ASP A 62 -3.86 -5.76 9.78
CA ASP A 62 -2.63 -5.67 8.99
C ASP A 62 -2.94 -5.72 7.48
N GLY A 63 -2.55 -4.67 6.78
CA GLY A 63 -2.77 -4.52 5.35
C GLY A 63 -2.15 -5.65 4.53
N ALA A 64 -0.93 -6.08 4.85
CA ALA A 64 -0.26 -7.14 4.10
C ALA A 64 -1.01 -8.48 4.23
N THR A 65 -1.44 -8.84 5.44
CA THR A 65 -2.24 -10.04 5.70
C THR A 65 -3.60 -10.01 4.99
N ILE A 66 -4.29 -8.86 5.01
CA ILE A 66 -5.56 -8.68 4.29
C ILE A 66 -5.38 -8.90 2.79
N LEU A 67 -4.35 -8.27 2.21
CA LEU A 67 -4.08 -8.34 0.78
C LEU A 67 -3.60 -9.72 0.31
N LYS A 68 -2.88 -10.45 1.16
CA LYS A 68 -2.48 -11.86 0.92
C LYS A 68 -3.68 -12.81 0.89
N SER A 69 -4.74 -12.50 1.62
CA SER A 69 -5.90 -13.38 1.82
C SER A 69 -6.98 -13.25 0.74
N ILE A 70 -6.88 -12.26 -0.15
CA ILE A 70 -7.91 -11.97 -1.15
C ILE A 70 -7.46 -12.43 -2.52
N ALA A 71 -8.35 -13.15 -3.21
CA ALA A 71 -8.14 -13.54 -4.60
C ALA A 71 -8.31 -12.33 -5.52
N LEU A 72 -7.20 -11.82 -6.06
CA LEU A 72 -7.18 -10.68 -6.97
C LEU A 72 -6.87 -11.16 -8.39
N ASP A 73 -7.72 -10.82 -9.35
CA ASP A 73 -7.49 -11.11 -10.77
C ASP A 73 -6.80 -9.94 -11.51
N ASN A 74 -6.95 -8.72 -11.00
CA ASN A 74 -6.40 -7.52 -11.59
C ASN A 74 -4.87 -7.41 -11.43
N ALA A 75 -4.15 -7.16 -12.53
CA ALA A 75 -2.69 -7.07 -12.53
C ALA A 75 -2.14 -5.90 -11.71
N ALA A 76 -2.75 -4.72 -11.79
CA ALA A 76 -2.32 -3.55 -11.03
C ALA A 76 -2.57 -3.73 -9.52
N ALA A 77 -3.66 -4.38 -9.15
CA ALA A 77 -3.92 -4.80 -7.77
C ALA A 77 -2.82 -5.74 -7.24
N LYS A 78 -2.38 -6.73 -8.04
CA LYS A 78 -1.26 -7.61 -7.67
C LYS A 78 0.05 -6.85 -7.43
N VAL A 79 0.31 -5.80 -8.20
CA VAL A 79 1.47 -4.92 -7.96
C VAL A 79 1.35 -4.22 -6.60
N LEU A 80 0.18 -3.70 -6.24
CA LEU A 80 -0.03 -3.10 -4.91
C LEU A 80 0.17 -4.11 -3.77
N VAL A 81 -0.29 -5.36 -3.93
CA VAL A 81 -0.05 -6.42 -2.94
C VAL A 81 1.44 -6.71 -2.78
N ASN A 82 2.18 -6.76 -3.88
CA ASN A 82 3.63 -6.98 -3.82
C ASN A 82 4.37 -5.82 -3.15
N ILE A 83 3.95 -4.57 -3.38
CA ILE A 83 4.50 -3.40 -2.66
C ILE A 83 4.24 -3.53 -1.15
N SER A 84 3.02 -3.92 -0.76
CA SER A 84 2.69 -4.17 0.65
C SER A 84 3.56 -5.25 1.28
N LYS A 85 3.81 -6.35 0.56
CA LYS A 85 4.68 -7.45 1.00
C LYS A 85 6.12 -7.00 1.21
N VAL A 86 6.69 -6.27 0.26
CA VAL A 86 8.06 -5.75 0.40
C VAL A 86 8.15 -4.80 1.60
N GLN A 87 7.15 -3.95 1.82
CA GLN A 87 7.10 -3.07 2.99
C GLN A 87 7.02 -3.84 4.32
N ASP A 88 6.24 -4.93 4.34
CA ASP A 88 6.12 -5.86 5.47
C ASP A 88 7.45 -6.56 5.78
N ASP A 89 8.16 -7.03 4.73
CA ASP A 89 9.43 -7.75 4.87
C ASP A 89 10.59 -6.83 5.28
N GLU A 90 10.63 -5.58 4.80
CA GLU A 90 11.73 -4.63 5.08
C GLU A 90 11.58 -3.89 6.42
N VAL A 91 10.36 -3.45 6.76
CA VAL A 91 10.12 -2.57 7.92
C VAL A 91 9.07 -3.14 8.88
N GLY A 92 8.15 -3.98 8.41
CA GLY A 92 7.07 -4.56 9.23
C GLY A 92 5.99 -3.57 9.67
N ASP A 93 6.00 -2.35 9.14
CA ASP A 93 4.99 -1.32 9.35
C ASP A 93 4.79 -0.47 8.07
N GLY A 94 3.67 0.24 7.98
CA GLY A 94 3.33 1.08 6.84
C GLY A 94 2.77 0.31 5.63
N THR A 95 2.49 -0.99 5.79
CA THR A 95 1.92 -1.88 4.75
C THR A 95 0.60 -1.34 4.18
N THR A 96 -0.25 -0.77 5.04
CA THR A 96 -1.48 -0.09 4.64
C THR A 96 -1.20 1.28 4.02
N SER A 97 -0.32 2.08 4.63
CA SER A 97 0.00 3.45 4.19
C SER A 97 0.48 3.48 2.75
N VAL A 98 1.40 2.58 2.39
CA VAL A 98 1.96 2.53 1.02
C VAL A 98 0.90 2.16 -0.01
N CYS A 99 0.00 1.22 0.30
CA CYS A 99 -1.09 0.83 -0.60
C CYS A 99 -2.11 1.95 -0.80
N VAL A 100 -2.52 2.60 0.29
CA VAL A 100 -3.47 3.72 0.24
C VAL A 100 -2.89 4.89 -0.53
N LEU A 101 -1.63 5.25 -0.26
CA LEU A 101 -0.95 6.34 -0.96
C LEU A 101 -0.83 6.06 -2.47
N ALA A 102 -0.41 4.85 -2.84
CA ALA A 102 -0.30 4.46 -4.24
C ALA A 102 -1.67 4.45 -4.95
N ALA A 103 -2.72 3.99 -4.28
CA ALA A 103 -4.08 4.01 -4.82
C ALA A 103 -4.61 5.43 -5.05
N GLU A 104 -4.33 6.36 -4.13
CA GLU A 104 -4.74 7.77 -4.29
C GLU A 104 -3.92 8.49 -5.37
N LEU A 105 -2.62 8.20 -5.51
CA LEU A 105 -1.83 8.67 -6.67
C LEU A 105 -2.42 8.17 -8.00
N LEU A 106 -2.83 6.90 -8.06
CA LEU A 106 -3.49 6.35 -9.24
C LEU A 106 -4.84 7.02 -9.52
N ARG A 107 -5.61 7.36 -8.48
CA ARG A 107 -6.88 8.10 -8.60
C ARG A 107 -6.67 9.51 -9.17
N GLU A 108 -5.62 10.22 -8.74
CA GLU A 108 -5.29 11.53 -9.33
C GLU A 108 -4.73 11.40 -10.75
N ALA A 109 -3.92 10.38 -11.02
CA ALA A 109 -3.42 10.10 -12.37
C ALA A 109 -4.56 9.81 -13.36
N GLU A 110 -5.59 9.07 -12.95
CA GLU A 110 -6.78 8.81 -13.77
C GLU A 110 -7.45 10.11 -14.24
N LYS A 111 -7.59 11.11 -13.36
CA LYS A 111 -8.16 12.43 -13.72
C LYS A 111 -7.33 13.15 -14.78
N LEU A 112 -6.00 13.08 -14.68
CA LEU A 112 -5.10 13.69 -15.66
C LEU A 112 -5.14 12.96 -17.01
N VAL A 113 -5.22 11.62 -17.00
CA VAL A 113 -5.41 10.82 -18.22
C VAL A 113 -6.75 11.16 -18.89
N ASN A 114 -7.81 11.37 -18.12
CA ASN A 114 -9.11 11.80 -18.64
C ASN A 114 -9.06 13.18 -19.30
N GLN A 115 -8.17 14.06 -18.84
CA GLN A 115 -7.84 15.35 -19.49
C GLN A 115 -6.93 15.19 -20.73
N LYS A 116 -6.70 13.96 -21.19
CA LYS A 116 -5.86 13.61 -22.35
C LYS A 116 -4.38 13.97 -22.17
N ILE A 117 -3.90 14.04 -20.93
CA ILE A 117 -2.47 14.14 -20.63
C ILE A 117 -1.84 12.76 -20.82
N HIS A 118 -0.71 12.71 -21.54
CA HIS A 118 -0.02 11.47 -21.82
C HIS A 118 0.54 10.84 -20.51
N PRO A 119 0.34 9.53 -20.25
CA PRO A 119 0.78 8.89 -19.00
C PRO A 119 2.26 9.08 -18.68
N GLN A 120 3.13 9.09 -19.70
CA GLN A 120 4.56 9.33 -19.52
C GLN A 120 4.87 10.69 -18.88
N THR A 121 4.09 11.72 -19.22
CA THR A 121 4.23 13.07 -18.64
C THR A 121 3.82 13.07 -17.17
N ILE A 122 2.78 12.32 -16.81
CA ILE A 122 2.31 12.18 -15.42
C ILE A 122 3.39 11.48 -14.58
N ILE A 123 3.95 10.38 -15.10
CA ILE A 123 5.02 9.62 -14.43
C ILE A 123 6.25 10.51 -14.20
N GLU A 124 6.64 11.31 -15.18
CA GLU A 124 7.76 12.25 -15.02
C GLU A 124 7.46 13.30 -13.95
N GLY A 125 6.25 13.86 -13.93
CA GLY A 125 5.80 14.77 -12.88
C GLY A 125 5.86 14.14 -11.48
N TYR A 126 5.44 12.88 -11.34
CA TYR A 126 5.51 12.16 -10.06
C TYR A 126 6.95 11.89 -9.61
N ARG A 127 7.89 11.64 -10.52
CA ARG A 127 9.31 11.50 -10.17
C ARG A 127 9.90 12.80 -9.63
N ILE A 128 9.59 13.93 -10.29
CA ILE A 128 10.03 15.25 -9.83
C ILE A 128 9.41 15.57 -8.46
N ALA A 129 8.11 15.31 -8.29
CA ALA A 129 7.42 15.51 -7.02
C ALA A 129 7.98 14.63 -5.90
N SER A 130 8.31 13.38 -6.19
CA SER A 130 8.91 12.45 -5.23
C SER A 130 10.28 12.95 -4.75
N ALA A 131 11.15 13.42 -5.66
CA ALA A 131 12.44 13.99 -5.28
C ALA A 131 12.29 15.25 -4.41
N ALA A 132 11.33 16.13 -4.74
CA ALA A 132 11.03 17.32 -3.93
C ALA A 132 10.49 16.96 -2.55
N ALA A 133 9.58 15.97 -2.46
CA ALA A 133 9.02 15.50 -1.20
C ALA A 133 10.11 14.88 -0.30
N TYR A 134 11.01 14.08 -0.87
CA TYR A 134 12.13 13.50 -0.15
C TYR A 134 13.04 14.58 0.44
N LYS A 135 13.40 15.59 -0.36
CA LYS A 135 14.20 16.72 0.12
C LYS A 135 13.50 17.49 1.25
N ALA A 136 12.19 17.73 1.14
CA ALA A 136 11.43 18.39 2.20
C ALA A 136 11.39 17.57 3.50
N LEU A 137 11.30 16.24 3.39
CA LEU A 137 11.36 15.34 4.54
C LEU A 137 12.73 15.42 5.24
N GLU A 138 13.83 15.39 4.47
CA GLU A 138 15.19 15.56 5.01
C GLU A 138 15.38 16.91 5.71
N GLU A 139 14.88 18.01 5.13
CA GLU A 139 14.94 19.34 5.73
C GLU A 139 14.11 19.46 7.02
N SER A 140 13.04 18.65 7.15
CA SER A 140 12.19 18.61 8.34
C SER A 140 12.67 17.63 9.41
N ALA A 141 13.66 16.80 9.10
CA ALA A 141 14.15 15.77 10.00
C ALA A 141 14.87 16.39 11.21
N VAL A 142 14.59 15.86 12.40
CA VAL A 142 15.25 16.24 13.64
C VAL A 142 16.10 15.07 14.09
N ASP A 143 17.41 15.30 14.26
CA ASP A 143 18.37 14.30 14.69
C ASP A 143 18.86 14.59 16.11
N HIS A 144 18.53 13.71 17.04
CA HIS A 144 19.00 13.75 18.42
C HIS A 144 20.04 12.66 18.73
N SER A 145 20.60 11.98 17.72
CA SER A 145 21.57 10.88 17.88
C SER A 145 22.80 11.21 18.73
N GLN A 146 23.15 12.49 18.85
CA GLN A 146 24.29 12.97 19.63
C GLN A 146 24.02 13.09 21.13
N ASP A 147 22.74 13.14 21.54
CA ASP A 147 22.33 13.18 22.95
C ASP A 147 21.70 11.83 23.33
N PRO A 148 22.42 10.95 24.06
CA PRO A 148 21.92 9.61 24.38
C PRO A 148 20.60 9.58 25.15
N GLU A 149 20.36 10.57 26.01
CA GLU A 149 19.14 10.62 26.83
C GLU A 149 17.93 11.01 25.97
N VAL A 150 18.09 12.05 25.14
CA VAL A 150 17.02 12.47 24.21
C VAL A 150 16.79 11.43 23.13
N PHE A 151 17.86 10.85 22.56
CA PHE A 151 17.76 9.80 21.56
C PHE A 151 17.02 8.57 22.09
N ARG A 152 17.32 8.15 23.32
CA ARG A 152 16.60 7.04 23.95
C ARG A 152 15.12 7.38 24.19
N ALA A 153 14.80 8.60 24.58
CA ALA A 153 13.42 9.05 24.72
C ALA A 153 12.67 9.01 23.37
N ASP A 154 13.32 9.42 22.29
CA ASP A 154 12.77 9.34 20.93
C ASP A 154 12.50 7.91 20.49
N LEU A 155 13.46 6.99 20.70
CA LEU A 155 13.28 5.57 20.39
C LEU A 155 12.10 4.95 21.15
N ILE A 156 11.95 5.28 22.44
CA ILE A 156 10.80 4.83 23.24
C ILE A 156 9.49 5.39 22.68
N ASN A 157 9.46 6.68 22.30
CA ASN A 157 8.28 7.29 21.71
C ASN A 157 7.92 6.68 20.36
N ILE A 158 8.90 6.43 19.49
CA ILE A 158 8.72 5.75 18.20
C ILE A 158 8.12 4.36 18.44
N ALA A 159 8.72 3.55 19.31
CA ALA A 159 8.19 2.22 19.64
C ALA A 159 6.74 2.27 20.18
N LYS A 160 6.42 3.25 21.04
CA LYS A 160 5.03 3.46 21.52
C LYS A 160 4.06 3.77 20.40
N THR A 161 4.46 4.58 19.41
CA THR A 161 3.58 4.92 18.29
C THR A 161 3.24 3.70 17.44
N THR A 162 4.24 2.87 17.10
CA THR A 162 4.05 1.64 16.32
C THR A 162 3.18 0.61 17.06
N LEU A 163 3.28 0.52 18.39
CA LEU A 163 2.46 -0.39 19.19
C LEU A 163 1.03 0.10 19.41
N SER A 164 0.75 1.38 19.18
CA SER A 164 -0.55 1.99 19.52
C SER A 164 -1.71 1.52 18.64
N SER A 165 -1.44 0.98 17.45
CA SER A 165 -2.45 0.41 16.54
C SER A 165 -2.66 -1.10 16.71
N LYS A 166 -1.95 -1.75 17.65
CA LYS A 166 -1.96 -3.20 17.84
C LYS A 166 -2.54 -3.61 19.20
N VAL A 167 -2.76 -4.91 19.38
CA VAL A 167 -3.29 -5.52 20.63
C VAL A 167 -2.43 -5.17 21.86
N LEU A 168 -1.13 -4.92 21.66
CA LEU A 168 -0.16 -4.56 22.69
C LEU A 168 -0.30 -3.12 23.21
N SER A 169 -1.25 -2.34 22.69
CA SER A 169 -1.46 -0.94 23.08
C SER A 169 -1.73 -0.74 24.57
N GLN A 170 -2.29 -1.74 25.27
CA GLN A 170 -2.58 -1.70 26.71
C GLN A 170 -1.30 -1.59 27.56
N ASP A 171 -0.25 -2.31 27.18
CA ASP A 171 1.03 -2.37 27.90
C ASP A 171 2.18 -1.74 27.08
N LYS A 172 1.85 -0.75 26.25
CA LYS A 172 2.81 -0.09 25.34
C LYS A 172 4.05 0.46 26.05
N GLU A 173 3.95 0.84 27.32
CA GLU A 173 5.08 1.34 28.12
C GLU A 173 6.11 0.25 28.41
N TYR A 174 5.65 -0.96 28.72
CA TYR A 174 6.52 -2.10 29.00
C TYR A 174 7.15 -2.62 27.71
N PHE A 175 6.34 -2.83 26.67
CA PHE A 175 6.81 -3.37 25.39
C PHE A 175 7.71 -2.41 24.62
N SER A 176 7.49 -1.09 24.71
CA SER A 176 8.39 -0.10 24.09
C SER A 176 9.77 -0.12 24.74
N LYS A 177 9.86 -0.21 26.07
CA LYS A 177 11.17 -0.32 26.76
C LYS A 177 11.88 -1.61 26.38
N LEU A 178 11.17 -2.73 26.39
CA LEU A 178 11.72 -4.02 26.00
C LEU A 178 12.27 -3.98 24.56
N ALA A 179 11.56 -3.35 23.63
CA ALA A 179 12.00 -3.24 22.23
C ALA A 179 13.23 -2.34 22.06
N VAL A 180 13.37 -1.29 22.86
CA VAL A 180 14.54 -0.39 22.82
C VAL A 180 15.77 -0.99 23.52
N ASP A 181 15.54 -1.90 24.47
CA ASP A 181 16.60 -2.55 25.26
C ASP A 181 17.13 -3.86 24.65
N ALA A 182 16.40 -4.45 23.69
CA ALA A 182 16.76 -5.69 23.00
C ALA A 182 17.84 -5.47 21.93
#